data_AF-A0A2V8M6E5-F1
#
_entry.id   AF-A0A2V8M6E5-F1
#
_cell.length_a   1.000
_cell.length_b   1.000
_cell.length_c   1.000
_cell.angle_alpha   90.00
_cell.angle_beta   90.00
_cell.angle_gamma   90.00
#
_symmetry.space_group_name_H-M   'P 1'
#
loop_
_entity.id
_entity.type
_entity.pdbx_description
1 polymer ?
#
loop_
_entity_poly.entity_id
_entity_poly.type
_entity_poly.pdbx_seq_one_letter_code
_entity_poly.pdbx_strand_id
1 'polypeptide(L)'
;MLFASLWYSCQRPSGTPQPKQISYSEFLSDERNYSEKTSEAIDEEVRRISDGLYLRAKTILTSRQAELELIARELILKETLDRDQIELLLLAPLIQAHA
;
A
#
# COMPACT_ATOMS: atom_id res chain seq x y z
N MET A 1 17.44 -17.76 -31.64
CA MET A 1 18.13 -16.62 -30.97
C MET A 1 18.64 -15.54 -31.94
N LEU A 2 18.02 -15.33 -33.12
CA LEU A 2 18.35 -14.20 -34.02
C LEU A 2 17.20 -13.18 -34.21
N PHE A 3 16.00 -13.49 -33.71
CA PHE A 3 14.83 -12.59 -33.82
C PHE A 3 14.71 -11.58 -32.66
N ALA A 4 15.28 -11.86 -31.48
CA ALA A 4 15.27 -10.94 -30.35
C ALA A 4 16.23 -9.74 -30.55
N SER A 5 17.34 -9.93 -31.28
CA SER A 5 18.29 -8.86 -31.61
C SER A 5 17.77 -7.91 -32.68
N LEU A 6 16.84 -8.35 -33.53
CA LEU A 6 16.25 -7.49 -34.57
C LEU A 6 15.10 -6.62 -34.01
N TRP A 7 14.38 -7.10 -33.00
CA TRP A 7 13.40 -6.29 -32.26
C TRP A 7 14.04 -5.11 -31.50
N TYR A 8 15.25 -5.31 -30.97
CA TYR A 8 15.98 -4.28 -30.22
C TYR A 8 16.57 -3.16 -31.10
N SER A 9 16.60 -3.34 -32.42
CA SER A 9 17.23 -2.38 -33.35
C SER A 9 16.26 -1.31 -33.89
N CYS A 10 14.93 -1.50 -33.77
CA CYS A 10 13.92 -0.57 -34.32
C CYS A 10 13.19 0.32 -33.32
N GLN A 11 13.53 0.31 -32.03
CA GLN A 11 12.98 1.26 -31.05
C GLN A 11 14.08 2.09 -30.38
N ARG A 12 14.66 3.02 -31.12
CA ARG A 12 15.33 4.18 -30.52
C ARG A 12 14.98 5.45 -31.30
N PRO A 13 13.85 6.11 -30.99
CA PRO A 13 13.60 7.44 -31.50
C PRO A 13 14.70 8.37 -30.97
N SER A 14 15.41 9.01 -31.90
CA SER A 14 16.42 10.02 -31.65
C SER A 14 15.77 11.28 -31.08
N GLY A 15 16.19 11.68 -29.88
CA GLY A 15 15.92 13.01 -29.32
C GLY A 15 14.57 13.15 -28.62
N THR A 16 14.34 12.43 -27.53
CA THR A 16 13.36 12.90 -26.54
C THR A 16 13.92 14.15 -25.86
N PRO A 17 13.17 15.25 -25.70
CA PRO A 17 13.54 16.28 -24.73
C PRO A 17 13.72 15.54 -23.41
N GLN A 18 14.92 15.59 -22.85
CA GLN A 18 15.12 15.05 -21.51
C GLN A 18 14.11 15.79 -20.61
N PRO A 19 13.28 15.10 -19.82
CA PRO A 19 12.47 15.80 -18.84
C PRO A 19 13.46 16.62 -18.02
N LYS A 20 13.22 17.94 -17.93
CA LYS A 20 14.04 18.85 -17.12
C LYS A 20 14.28 18.11 -15.82
N GLN A 21 15.54 17.76 -15.54
CA GLN A 21 15.91 17.20 -14.25
C GLN A 21 15.73 18.35 -13.27
N ILE A 22 14.51 18.49 -12.77
CA ILE A 22 14.23 19.44 -11.71
C ILE A 22 14.95 18.86 -10.51
N SER A 23 15.96 19.58 -10.05
CA SER A 23 16.71 19.19 -8.87
C SER A 23 15.75 19.13 -7.68
N TYR A 24 15.80 18.06 -6.88
CA TYR A 24 15.01 17.95 -5.65
C TYR A 24 15.16 19.19 -4.74
N SER A 25 16.30 19.89 -4.81
CA SER A 25 16.52 21.14 -4.10
C SER A 25 15.69 22.32 -4.62
N GLU A 26 15.40 22.38 -5.92
CA GLU A 26 14.56 23.42 -6.55
C GLU A 26 13.09 23.21 -6.16
N PHE A 27 12.61 21.95 -6.14
CA PHE A 27 11.26 21.61 -5.65
C PHE A 27 11.06 21.91 -4.16
N LEU A 28 12.03 21.56 -3.30
CA LEU A 28 11.94 21.82 -1.86
C LEU A 28 11.95 23.32 -1.52
N SER A 29 12.51 24.15 -2.40
CA SER A 29 12.53 25.61 -2.23
C SER A 29 11.16 26.23 -2.52
N ASP A 30 10.42 25.70 -3.51
CA ASP A 30 9.03 26.07 -3.77
C ASP A 30 8.05 25.48 -2.76
N GLU A 31 8.32 24.30 -2.20
CA GLU A 31 7.51 23.74 -1.10
C GLU A 31 7.55 24.58 0.18
N ARG A 32 8.54 25.46 0.36
CA ARG A 32 8.55 26.42 1.50
C ARG A 32 7.83 27.72 1.21
N ASN A 33 7.33 27.92 -0.02
CA ASN A 33 6.56 29.10 -0.43
C ASN A 33 5.04 28.92 -0.24
N TYR A 34 4.58 27.90 0.50
CA TYR A 34 3.19 27.85 0.95
C TYR A 34 2.99 28.80 2.14
N SER A 35 1.86 29.51 2.15
CA SER A 35 1.44 30.30 3.31
C SER A 35 1.36 29.39 4.54
N GLU A 36 1.77 29.87 5.72
CA GLU A 36 1.67 29.15 7.00
C GLU A 36 0.27 28.53 7.17
N LYS A 37 -0.77 29.30 6.83
CA LYS A 37 -2.17 28.86 6.82
C LYS A 37 -2.47 27.70 5.87
N THR A 38 -1.81 27.65 4.71
CA THR A 38 -1.96 26.57 3.74
C THR A 38 -1.28 25.29 4.23
N SER A 39 -0.09 25.41 4.83
CA SER A 39 0.62 24.28 5.43
C SER A 39 -0.15 23.70 6.62
N GLU A 40 -0.70 24.55 7.48
CA GLU A 40 -1.58 24.14 8.59
C GLU A 40 -2.79 23.35 8.09
N ALA A 41 -3.47 23.84 7.04
CA ALA A 41 -4.62 23.15 6.47
C ALA A 41 -4.27 21.77 5.87
N ILE A 42 -3.07 21.62 5.30
CA ILE A 42 -2.58 20.33 4.79
C ILE A 42 -2.36 19.36 5.96
N ASP A 43 -1.69 19.78 7.02
CA ASP A 43 -1.41 18.93 8.18
C ASP A 43 -2.70 18.49 8.89
N GLU A 44 -3.69 19.37 8.98
CA GLU A 44 -5.02 19.05 9.51
C GLU A 44 -5.72 17.97 8.67
N GLU A 45 -5.68 18.09 7.35
CA GLU A 45 -6.30 17.13 6.45
C GLU A 45 -5.59 15.77 6.46
N VAL A 46 -4.27 15.77 6.51
CA VAL A 46 -3.47 14.54 6.67
C VAL A 46 -3.82 13.84 7.97
N ARG A 47 -3.92 14.58 9.09
CA ARG A 47 -4.32 14.03 10.37
C ARG A 47 -5.74 13.44 10.30
N ARG A 48 -6.69 14.17 9.74
CA ARG A 48 -8.09 13.73 9.57
C ARG A 48 -8.18 12.42 8.79
N ILE A 49 -7.44 12.30 7.69
CA ILE A 49 -7.40 11.08 6.87
C ILE A 49 -6.75 9.93 7.65
N SER A 50 -5.59 10.17 8.27
CA SER A 50 -4.87 9.17 9.05
C SER A 50 -5.72 8.59 10.18
N ASP A 51 -6.37 9.46 10.94
CA ASP A 51 -7.23 9.06 12.06
C ASP A 51 -8.44 8.27 11.57
N GLY A 52 -9.05 8.67 10.46
CA GLY A 52 -10.15 7.95 9.83
C GLY A 52 -9.75 6.55 9.36
N LEU A 53 -8.57 6.41 8.74
CA LEU A 53 -8.03 5.12 8.32
C LEU A 53 -7.66 4.24 9.52
N TYR A 54 -7.07 4.81 10.56
CA TYR A 54 -6.76 4.09 11.79
C TYR A 54 -8.03 3.54 12.45
N LEU A 55 -9.05 4.38 12.62
CA LEU A 55 -10.33 3.96 13.19
C LEU A 55 -10.98 2.86 12.34
N ARG A 56 -11.00 3.01 11.02
CA ARG A 56 -11.53 2.00 10.11
C ARG A 56 -10.79 0.66 10.25
N ALA A 57 -9.46 0.69 10.24
CA ALA A 57 -8.65 -0.51 10.41
C ALA A 57 -8.92 -1.17 11.77
N LYS A 58 -8.95 -0.37 12.85
CA LYS A 58 -9.28 -0.84 14.19
C LYS A 58 -10.66 -1.49 14.23
N THR A 59 -11.69 -0.86 13.67
CA THR A 59 -13.05 -1.41 13.62
C THR A 59 -13.08 -2.75 12.89
N ILE A 60 -12.41 -2.86 11.74
CA ILE A 60 -12.33 -4.11 10.98
C ILE A 60 -11.69 -5.21 11.85
N LEU A 61 -10.51 -4.93 12.42
CA LEU A 61 -9.78 -5.89 13.24
C LEU A 61 -10.56 -6.30 14.50
N THR A 62 -11.22 -5.35 15.18
CA THR A 62 -12.03 -5.66 16.36
C THR A 62 -13.31 -6.42 16.02
N SER A 63 -13.95 -6.12 14.87
CA SER A 63 -15.14 -6.85 14.43
C SER A 63 -14.83 -8.31 14.05
N ARG A 64 -13.60 -8.58 13.62
CA ARG A 64 -13.09 -9.90 13.23
C ARG A 64 -12.12 -10.49 14.26
N GLN A 65 -12.29 -10.15 15.53
CA GLN A 65 -11.38 -10.58 16.60
C GLN A 65 -11.27 -12.11 16.70
N ALA A 66 -12.38 -12.85 16.48
CA ALA A 66 -12.39 -14.30 16.51
C ALA A 66 -11.51 -14.93 15.41
N GLU A 67 -11.58 -14.39 14.19
CA GLU A 67 -10.72 -14.80 13.06
C GLU A 67 -9.25 -14.52 13.36
N LEU A 68 -8.96 -13.35 13.96
CA LEU A 68 -7.60 -12.93 14.32
C LEU A 68 -6.98 -13.85 15.37
N GLU A 69 -7.75 -14.21 16.41
CA GLU A 69 -7.34 -15.11 17.48
C GLU A 69 -7.01 -16.51 16.95
N LEU A 70 -7.80 -16.99 15.99
CA LEU A 70 -7.59 -18.29 15.35
C LEU A 70 -6.29 -18.30 14.52
N ILE A 71 -6.04 -17.25 13.75
CA ILE A 71 -4.77 -17.08 13.02
C ILE A 71 -3.59 -17.01 13.99
N ALA A 72 -3.72 -16.25 15.09
CA ALA A 72 -2.66 -16.12 16.10
C ALA A 72 -2.32 -17.48 16.75
N ARG A 73 -3.32 -18.29 17.08
CA ARG A 73 -3.12 -19.65 17.62
C ARG A 73 -2.39 -20.55 16.64
N GLU A 74 -2.79 -20.53 15.37
CA GLU A 74 -2.13 -21.33 14.34
C GLU A 74 -0.68 -20.88 14.09
N LEU A 75 -0.40 -19.57 14.16
CA LEU A 75 0.96 -19.03 14.07
C LEU A 75 1.85 -19.50 15.24
N ILE A 76 1.29 -19.62 16.45
CA ILE A 76 2.04 -20.16 17.60
C ILE A 76 2.47 -21.61 17.35
N LEU A 77 1.64 -22.40 16.66
CA LEU A 77 1.92 -23.82 16.40
C LEU A 77 2.84 -24.05 15.20
N LYS A 78 2.67 -23.27 14.12
CA LYS A 78 3.34 -23.48 12.84
C LYS A 78 4.49 -22.51 12.56
N GLU A 79 4.62 -21.46 13.36
CA GLU A 79 5.59 -20.35 13.23
C GLU A 79 5.47 -19.51 11.94
N THR A 80 4.96 -20.08 10.85
CA THR A 80 4.71 -19.42 9.56
C THR A 80 3.42 -19.96 8.95
N LEU A 81 2.63 -19.07 8.34
CA LEU A 81 1.44 -19.42 7.58
C LEU A 81 1.54 -18.85 6.16
N ASP A 82 1.25 -19.68 5.17
CA ASP A 82 1.12 -19.25 3.79
C ASP A 82 -0.26 -18.63 3.51
N ARG A 83 -0.36 -17.86 2.42
CA ARG A 83 -1.60 -17.18 2.00
C ARG A 83 -2.81 -18.12 1.98
N ASP A 84 -2.68 -19.28 1.34
CA ASP A 84 -3.78 -20.25 1.18
C ASP A 84 -4.26 -20.79 2.53
N GLN A 85 -3.34 -20.94 3.49
CA GLN A 85 -3.67 -21.38 4.84
C GLN A 85 -4.44 -20.29 5.59
N ILE A 86 -4.05 -19.02 5.45
CA ILE A 86 -4.77 -17.89 6.04
C ILE A 86 -6.18 -17.78 5.45
N GLU A 87 -6.32 -17.90 4.12
CA GLU A 87 -7.63 -17.85 3.46
C GLU A 87 -8.54 -18.98 3.94
N LEU A 88 -8.03 -20.19 4.12
CA LEU A 88 -8.79 -21.30 4.69
C LEU A 88 -9.26 -21.02 6.12
N LEU A 89 -8.40 -20.44 6.96
CA LEU A 89 -8.70 -20.09 8.35
C LEU A 89 -9.74 -18.98 8.46
N LEU A 90 -9.74 -18.03 7.53
CA LEU A 90 -10.74 -16.96 7.43
C LEU A 90 -12.11 -17.46 6.95
N LEU A 91 -12.13 -18.50 6.10
CA LEU A 91 -13.37 -19.12 5.58
C LEU A 91 -13.98 -20.13 6.55
N ALA A 92 -13.17 -20.77 7.41
CA ALA A 92 -13.61 -21.77 8.38
C ALA A 92 -14.79 -21.32 9.28
N PRO A 93 -14.80 -20.11 9.88
CA PRO A 93 -15.93 -19.65 10.69
C PRO A 93 -17.21 -19.40 9.89
N LEU A 94 -17.12 -19.17 8.57
CA LEU A 94 -18.31 -19.01 7.71
C LEU A 94 -19.03 -20.33 7.45
N ILE A 95 -18.34 -21.47 7.51
CA ILE A 95 -18.95 -22.80 7.27
C ILE A 95 -19.73 -23.27 8.51
N GLN A 96 -19.26 -22.93 9.71
CA GLN A 96 -19.87 -23.32 10.99
C GLN A 96 -21.19 -22.56 11.27
N ALA A 97 -21.37 -21.35 10.71
CA ALA A 97 -22.55 -20.53 10.94
C ALA A 97 -23.80 -20.97 10.14
N HIS A 98 -23.68 -21.94 9.23
CA HIS A 98 -24.74 -22.41 8.34
C HIS A 98 -25.07 -23.91 8.53
N ALA A 99 -24.64 -24.51 9.65
CA ALA A 99 -24.94 -25.88 10.05
C ALA A 99 -25.66 -25.89 11.41
#